data_AF-A0A7Y0HAF5-F1
#
_entry.id   AF-A0A7Y0HAF5-F1
#
_cell.length_a   1.000
_cell.length_b   1.000
_cell.length_c   1.000
_cell.angle_alpha   90.00
_cell.angle_beta   90.00
_cell.angle_gamma   90.00
#
_symmetry.space_group_name_H-M   'P 1'
#
loop_
_entity.id
_entity.type
_entity.pdbx_description
1 polymer ?
#
loop_
_entity_poly.entity_id
_entity_poly.type
_entity_poly.pdbx_seq_one_letter_code
_entity_poly.pdbx_strand_id
1 'polypeptide(L)'
;MTQGTEKRLIDALGRLLQGTPEVSENKQKAKEGRLKINNYTVEIEASLSVGALRNYDDIKKMIAKKSLDIIVEQSPTAESTSDLLEEKLKEQKKKTTQANKLKNTYYKQSKNHQKALQVQAAKHIRIVQRLMDMIPFEEREKAMDKVVSARPDNIIEGKFR
;
A
#
# COMPACT_ATOMS: atom_id res chain seq x y z
N MET A 1 8.92 23.09 39.60
CA MET A 1 9.86 22.47 38.64
C MET A 1 9.91 20.99 38.95
N THR A 2 9.20 20.18 38.17
CA THR A 2 8.69 18.86 38.57
C THR A 2 9.71 17.74 38.35
N GLN A 3 10.70 17.61 39.24
CA GLN A 3 11.59 16.45 39.29
C GLN A 3 10.79 15.12 39.38
N GLY A 4 9.57 15.16 39.92
CA GLY A 4 8.67 14.01 39.97
C GLY A 4 8.15 13.53 38.61
N THR A 5 7.92 14.42 37.64
CA THR A 5 7.43 14.01 36.30
C THR A 5 8.56 13.43 35.45
N GLU A 6 9.76 13.98 35.59
CA GLU A 6 10.97 13.43 34.94
C GLU A 6 11.27 12.01 35.42
N LYS A 7 11.27 11.77 36.73
CA LYS A 7 11.46 10.42 37.29
C LYS A 7 10.42 9.42 36.79
N ARG A 8 9.13 9.81 36.75
CA ARG A 8 8.05 8.96 36.23
C ARG A 8 8.26 8.57 34.76
N LEU A 9 8.76 9.48 33.94
CA LEU A 9 9.03 9.22 32.52
C LEU A 9 10.23 8.27 32.35
N ILE A 10 11.27 8.43 33.17
CA ILE A 10 12.45 7.53 33.17
C ILE A 10 12.06 6.14 33.65
N ASP A 11 11.28 6.04 34.74
CA ASP A 11 10.80 4.75 35.28
C ASP A 11 9.89 4.04 34.26
N ALA A 12 8.96 4.78 33.64
CA ALA A 12 8.11 4.26 32.58
C ALA A 12 8.91 3.73 31.38
N LEU A 13 9.96 4.45 30.98
CA LEU A 13 10.87 4.00 29.93
C LEU A 13 11.61 2.71 30.35
N GLY A 14 12.08 2.63 31.59
CA GLY A 14 12.71 1.43 32.14
C GLY A 14 11.80 0.19 32.09
N ARG A 15 10.53 0.35 32.48
CA ARG A 15 9.52 -0.73 32.40
C ARG A 15 9.25 -1.21 30.98
N LEU A 16 9.17 -0.27 30.03
CA LEU A 16 8.99 -0.62 28.61
C LEU A 16 10.19 -1.38 28.05
N LEU A 17 11.41 -1.03 28.46
CA LEU A 17 12.63 -1.75 28.07
C LEU A 17 12.71 -3.15 28.67
N GLN A 18 12.26 -3.32 29.91
CA GLN A 18 12.22 -4.62 30.59
C GLN A 18 11.07 -5.52 30.08
N GLY A 19 10.19 -5.00 29.22
CA GLY A 19 9.02 -5.73 28.73
C GLY A 19 7.94 -5.94 29.80
N THR A 20 7.96 -5.14 30.87
CA THR A 20 7.00 -5.18 31.99
C THR A 20 6.13 -3.91 32.02
N PRO A 21 5.36 -3.61 30.96
CA PRO A 21 4.43 -2.48 30.99
C PRO A 21 3.35 -2.74 32.05
N GLU A 22 2.92 -1.68 32.75
CA GLU A 22 1.82 -1.67 33.69
C GLU A 22 0.48 -1.39 33.00
N VAL A 23 0.48 -0.52 31.99
CA VAL A 23 -0.73 -0.11 31.28
C VAL A 23 -1.25 -1.24 30.38
N SER A 24 -2.56 -1.50 30.47
CA SER A 24 -3.23 -2.58 29.72
C SER A 24 -2.97 -2.53 28.21
N GLU A 25 -3.02 -1.33 27.61
CA GLU A 25 -2.77 -1.14 26.18
C GLU A 25 -1.34 -1.55 25.78
N ASN A 26 -0.34 -1.16 26.57
CA ASN A 26 1.05 -1.52 26.33
C ASN A 26 1.32 -3.01 26.63
N LYS A 27 0.64 -3.59 27.64
CA LYS A 27 0.66 -5.05 27.92
C LYS A 27 0.15 -5.86 26.74
N GLN A 28 -0.95 -5.43 26.13
CA GLN A 28 -1.51 -6.12 24.97
C GLN A 28 -0.57 -6.03 23.78
N LYS A 29 -0.04 -4.83 23.49
CA LYS A 29 0.97 -4.64 22.43
C LYS A 29 2.25 -5.44 22.67
N ALA A 30 2.68 -5.60 23.92
CA ALA A 30 3.83 -6.43 24.29
C ALA A 30 3.56 -7.92 24.05
N LYS A 31 2.39 -8.44 24.45
CA LYS A 31 1.99 -9.83 24.19
C LYS A 31 1.91 -10.16 22.70
N GLU A 32 1.48 -9.19 21.90
CA GLU A 32 1.43 -9.33 20.44
C GLU A 32 2.80 -9.18 19.76
N GLY A 33 3.85 -8.81 20.51
CA GLY A 33 5.18 -8.52 19.95
C GLY A 33 5.24 -7.25 19.11
N ARG A 34 4.26 -6.36 19.25
CA ARG A 34 4.11 -5.11 18.44
C ARG A 34 4.41 -3.85 19.24
N LEU A 35 4.95 -3.98 20.45
CA LEU A 35 5.30 -2.85 21.29
C LEU A 35 6.43 -2.04 20.65
N LYS A 36 6.14 -0.79 20.29
CA LYS A 36 7.11 0.17 19.77
C LYS A 36 7.39 1.21 20.83
N ILE A 37 8.65 1.40 21.19
CA ILE A 37 9.02 2.46 22.12
C ILE A 37 9.00 3.80 21.37
N ASN A 38 7.99 4.62 21.67
CA ASN A 38 7.87 5.98 21.17
C ASN A 38 7.43 6.94 22.30
N ASN A 39 7.43 8.23 22.02
CA ASN A 39 7.06 9.25 23.01
C ASN A 39 5.65 9.01 23.58
N TYR A 40 4.69 8.66 22.72
CA TYR A 40 3.31 8.39 23.11
C TYR A 40 3.17 7.20 24.06
N THR A 41 3.86 6.09 23.79
CA THR A 41 3.83 4.89 24.65
C THR A 41 4.45 5.17 26.00
N VAL A 42 5.51 5.99 26.05
CA VAL A 42 6.20 6.35 27.30
C VAL A 42 5.33 7.31 28.12
N GLU A 43 4.66 8.29 27.49
CA GLU A 43 3.74 9.21 28.16
C GLU A 43 2.54 8.47 28.78
N ILE A 44 1.93 7.55 28.02
CA ILE A 44 0.83 6.72 28.52
C ILE A 44 1.28 5.81 29.65
N GLU A 45 2.44 5.18 29.51
CA GLU A 45 2.99 4.31 30.54
C GLU A 45 3.31 5.06 31.85
N ALA A 46 3.71 6.34 31.73
CA ALA A 46 3.90 7.23 32.86
C ALA A 46 2.60 7.79 33.45
N SER A 47 1.44 7.42 32.89
CA SER A 47 0.12 7.98 33.23
C SER A 47 0.08 9.51 33.11
N LEU A 48 0.77 10.04 32.09
CA LEU A 48 0.84 11.47 31.80
C LEU A 48 0.04 11.82 30.54
N SER A 49 -0.34 13.09 30.42
CA SER A 49 -1.01 13.60 29.24
C SER A 49 -0.08 13.58 28.01
N VAL A 50 -0.67 13.41 26.84
CA VAL A 50 0.04 13.47 25.55
C VAL A 50 0.66 14.87 25.41
N GLY A 51 1.99 14.91 25.26
CA GLY A 51 2.76 16.16 25.23
C GLY A 51 3.49 16.52 26.53
N ALA A 52 3.43 15.66 27.56
CA ALA A 52 4.23 15.83 28.77
C ALA A 52 5.74 15.81 28.49
N LEU A 53 6.20 15.08 27.46
CA LEU A 53 7.60 15.06 27.03
C LEU A 53 8.02 16.34 26.29
N ARG A 54 7.11 17.26 25.95
CA ARG A 54 7.41 18.40 25.07
C ARG A 54 8.62 19.23 25.53
N ASN A 55 8.78 19.41 26.85
CA ASN A 55 9.85 20.20 27.45
C ASN A 55 11.05 19.36 27.93
N TYR A 56 11.03 18.04 27.74
CA TYR A 56 12.09 17.12 28.18
C TYR A 56 12.84 16.54 26.98
N ASP A 57 13.67 17.37 26.35
CA ASP A 57 14.41 16.98 25.14
C ASP A 57 15.44 15.88 25.38
N ASP A 58 16.02 15.79 26.57
CA ASP A 58 17.00 14.74 26.91
C ASP A 58 16.34 13.36 26.97
N ILE A 59 15.12 13.28 27.49
CA ILE A 59 14.33 12.04 27.52
C ILE A 59 13.90 11.64 26.10
N LYS A 60 13.51 12.59 25.25
CA LYS A 60 13.22 12.30 23.82
C LYS A 60 14.44 11.71 23.11
N LYS A 61 15.64 12.24 23.35
CA LYS A 61 16.88 11.71 22.77
C LYS A 61 17.17 10.29 23.28
N MET A 62 16.94 10.02 24.57
CA MET A 62 17.07 8.68 25.13
C MET A 62 16.07 7.69 24.51
N ILE A 63 14.80 8.08 24.37
CA ILE A 63 13.77 7.28 23.69
C ILE A 63 14.20 6.95 22.26
N ALA A 64 14.65 7.96 21.50
CA ALA A 64 15.08 7.78 20.12
C ALA A 64 16.27 6.81 20.04
N LYS A 65 17.30 7.01 20.86
CA LYS A 65 18.48 6.13 20.89
C LYS A 65 18.11 4.69 21.25
N LYS A 66 17.35 4.50 22.33
CA LYS A 66 16.92 3.16 22.78
C LYS A 66 15.99 2.47 21.78
N SER A 67 15.10 3.21 21.12
CA SER A 67 14.25 2.66 20.07
C SER A 67 15.07 2.15 18.88
N LEU A 68 16.17 2.83 18.55
CA LEU A 68 17.09 2.40 17.51
C LEU A 68 17.92 1.18 17.94
N ASP A 69 18.42 1.18 19.17
CA ASP A 69 19.18 0.05 19.73
C ASP A 69 18.35 -1.25 19.70
N ILE A 70 17.07 -1.20 20.07
CA ILE A 70 16.16 -2.37 20.01
C ILE A 70 15.97 -2.86 18.58
N ILE A 71 15.86 -1.94 17.62
CA ILE A 71 15.71 -2.30 16.20
C ILE A 71 16.98 -2.99 15.69
N VAL A 72 18.16 -2.61 16.19
CA VAL A 72 19.43 -3.28 15.89
C VAL A 72 19.48 -4.67 16.54
N GLU A 73 19.15 -4.78 17.83
CA GLU A 73 19.16 -6.06 18.56
C GLU A 73 18.16 -7.10 18.01
N GLN A 74 17.01 -6.65 17.49
CA GLN A 74 16.03 -7.53 16.84
C GLN A 74 16.45 -7.98 15.44
N SER A 75 17.50 -7.38 14.86
CA SER A 75 18.03 -7.79 13.57
C SER A 75 19.03 -8.92 13.72
N PRO A 76 18.87 -10.05 12.99
CA PRO A 76 19.76 -11.20 13.12
C PRO A 76 21.17 -10.96 12.54
N THR A 77 21.42 -9.87 11.82
CA THR A 77 22.63 -9.72 10.98
C THR A 77 23.30 -8.36 11.10
N ALA A 78 22.68 -7.39 11.76
CA ALA A 78 23.19 -6.03 11.78
C ALA A 78 23.79 -5.65 13.13
N GLU A 79 25.07 -5.28 13.11
CA GLU A 79 25.79 -4.78 14.29
C GLU A 79 25.54 -3.29 14.51
N SER A 80 25.09 -2.57 13.47
CA SER A 80 24.82 -1.12 13.54
C SER A 80 23.53 -0.70 12.84
N THR A 81 23.01 0.46 13.24
CA THR A 81 21.84 1.09 12.58
C THR A 81 22.11 1.41 11.11
N SER A 82 23.36 1.74 10.76
CA SER A 82 23.79 1.99 9.38
C SER A 82 23.65 0.74 8.52
N ASP A 83 24.07 -0.43 9.01
CA ASP A 83 24.02 -1.68 8.24
C ASP A 83 22.57 -2.08 7.94
N LEU A 84 21.67 -1.91 8.92
CA LEU A 84 20.23 -2.10 8.72
C LEU A 84 19.64 -1.20 7.66
N LEU A 85 20.05 0.07 7.66
CA LEU A 85 19.56 1.04 6.68
C LEU A 85 20.10 0.72 5.28
N GLU A 86 21.36 0.29 5.17
CA GLU A 86 21.94 -0.14 3.90
C GLU A 86 21.25 -1.38 3.33
N GLU A 87 20.95 -2.37 4.18
CA GLU A 87 20.24 -3.57 3.76
C GLU A 87 18.83 -3.23 3.24
N LYS A 88 18.08 -2.42 4.00
CA LYS A 88 16.76 -1.93 3.57
C LYS A 88 16.82 -1.15 2.26
N LEU A 89 17.86 -0.33 2.08
CA LEU A 89 18.07 0.39 0.81
C LEU A 89 18.36 -0.58 -0.35
N LYS A 90 19.18 -1.61 -0.14
CA LYS A 90 19.46 -2.64 -1.15
C LYS A 90 18.19 -3.39 -1.52
N GLU A 91 17.39 -3.80 -0.54
CA GLU A 91 16.09 -4.44 -0.79
C GLU A 91 15.13 -3.54 -1.55
N GLN A 92 15.02 -2.27 -1.15
CA GLN A 92 14.13 -1.32 -1.80
C GLN A 92 14.55 -1.05 -3.25
N LYS A 93 15.86 -0.96 -3.53
CA LYS A 93 16.40 -0.89 -4.90
C LYS A 93 16.05 -2.13 -5.73
N LYS A 94 16.12 -3.33 -5.15
CA LYS A 94 15.71 -4.58 -5.83
C LYS A 94 14.21 -4.56 -6.17
N LYS A 95 13.36 -4.21 -5.20
CA LYS A 95 11.89 -4.14 -5.37
C LYS A 95 11.50 -3.13 -6.44
N THR A 96 12.07 -1.93 -6.40
CA THR A 96 11.80 -0.88 -7.41
C THR A 96 12.25 -1.29 -8.81
N THR A 97 13.41 -1.95 -8.93
CA THR A 97 13.89 -2.49 -10.21
C THR A 97 12.93 -3.54 -10.78
N GLN A 98 12.45 -4.47 -9.95
CA GLN A 98 11.49 -5.49 -10.37
C GLN A 98 10.15 -4.87 -10.79
N ALA A 99 9.63 -3.91 -10.01
CA ALA A 99 8.40 -3.20 -10.33
C ALA A 99 8.49 -2.45 -11.67
N ASN A 100 9.62 -1.79 -11.93
CA ASN A 100 9.85 -1.11 -13.21
C ASN A 100 9.93 -2.08 -14.39
N LYS A 101 10.54 -3.26 -14.21
CA LYS A 101 10.54 -4.32 -15.23
C LYS A 101 9.11 -4.77 -15.55
N LEU A 102 8.31 -5.07 -14.52
CA LEU A 102 6.92 -5.50 -14.68
C LEU A 102 6.04 -4.42 -15.34
N LYS A 103 6.20 -3.17 -14.93
CA LYS A 103 5.50 -2.03 -15.56
C LYS A 103 5.77 -1.98 -17.06
N ASN A 104 7.03 -2.13 -17.47
CA ASN A 104 7.40 -2.12 -18.88
C ASN A 104 6.87 -3.35 -19.64
N THR A 105 6.84 -4.54 -19.03
CA THR A 105 6.27 -5.73 -19.68
C THR A 105 4.76 -5.59 -19.89
N TYR A 106 4.03 -5.14 -18.87
CA TYR A 106 2.57 -4.93 -18.99
C TYR A 106 2.23 -3.82 -19.97
N TYR A 107 3.02 -2.74 -20.01
CA TYR A 107 2.84 -1.69 -21.01
C TYR A 107 2.99 -2.22 -22.43
N LYS A 108 4.05 -3.01 -22.70
CA LYS A 108 4.27 -3.64 -24.01
C LYS A 108 3.15 -4.62 -24.38
N GLN A 109 2.73 -5.47 -23.45
CA GLN A 109 1.61 -6.40 -23.65
C GLN A 109 0.31 -5.66 -23.98
N SER A 110 -0.02 -4.62 -23.22
CA SER A 110 -1.20 -3.78 -23.47
C SER A 110 -1.18 -3.18 -24.89
N LYS A 111 -0.04 -2.62 -25.32
CA LYS A 111 0.10 -2.10 -26.68
C LYS A 111 -0.03 -3.18 -27.77
N ASN A 112 0.48 -4.38 -27.52
CA ASN A 112 0.32 -5.51 -28.44
C ASN A 112 -1.14 -5.98 -28.52
N HIS A 113 -1.82 -6.10 -27.39
CA HIS A 113 -3.24 -6.45 -27.33
C HIS A 113 -4.11 -5.40 -28.01
N GLN A 114 -3.81 -4.10 -27.82
CA GLN A 114 -4.49 -3.02 -28.52
C GLN A 114 -4.39 -3.18 -30.05
N LYS A 115 -3.18 -3.45 -30.57
CA LYS A 115 -2.97 -3.68 -32.01
C LYS A 115 -3.70 -4.93 -32.50
N ALA A 116 -3.62 -6.03 -31.76
CA ALA A 116 -4.32 -7.28 -32.10
C ALA A 116 -5.84 -7.08 -32.16
N LEU A 117 -6.40 -6.37 -31.18
CA LEU A 117 -7.83 -6.04 -31.14
C LEU A 117 -8.24 -5.16 -32.32
N GLN A 118 -7.43 -4.15 -32.68
CA GLN A 118 -7.69 -3.33 -33.87
C GLN A 118 -7.74 -4.16 -35.15
N VAL A 119 -6.79 -5.08 -35.33
CA VAL A 119 -6.78 -6.00 -36.49
C VAL A 119 -8.01 -6.92 -36.48
N GLN A 120 -8.39 -7.45 -35.32
CA GLN A 120 -9.57 -8.30 -35.18
C GLN A 120 -10.85 -7.53 -35.48
N ALA A 121 -11.01 -6.32 -34.92
CA ALA A 121 -12.16 -5.46 -35.17
C ALA A 121 -12.27 -5.09 -36.66
N ALA A 122 -11.17 -4.74 -37.31
CA ALA A 122 -11.16 -4.45 -38.75
C ALA A 122 -11.57 -5.67 -39.60
N LYS A 123 -11.12 -6.88 -39.22
CA LYS A 123 -11.56 -8.12 -39.87
C LYS A 123 -13.06 -8.36 -39.64
N HIS A 124 -13.54 -8.20 -38.42
CA HIS A 124 -14.96 -8.35 -38.09
C HIS A 124 -15.84 -7.38 -38.88
N ILE A 125 -15.44 -6.11 -38.97
CA ILE A 125 -16.17 -5.11 -39.77
C ILE A 125 -16.27 -5.57 -41.23
N ARG A 126 -15.17 -6.04 -41.83
CA ARG A 126 -15.20 -6.55 -43.22
C ARG A 126 -16.09 -7.78 -43.38
N ILE A 127 -16.10 -8.68 -42.40
CA ILE A 127 -16.97 -9.86 -42.42
C ILE A 127 -18.43 -9.42 -42.38
N VAL A 128 -18.79 -8.52 -41.45
CA VAL A 128 -20.15 -8.00 -41.32
C VAL A 128 -20.58 -7.25 -42.58
N GLN A 129 -19.71 -6.42 -43.16
CA GLN A 129 -19.98 -5.73 -44.43
C GLN A 129 -20.31 -6.74 -45.54
N ARG A 130 -19.49 -7.78 -45.72
CA ARG A 130 -19.75 -8.82 -46.72
C ARG A 130 -21.05 -9.58 -46.49
N LEU A 131 -21.38 -9.89 -45.24
CA LEU A 131 -22.64 -10.55 -44.89
C LEU A 131 -23.83 -9.64 -45.18
N MET A 132 -23.73 -8.34 -44.89
CA MET A 132 -24.76 -7.36 -45.23
C MET A 132 -24.91 -7.20 -46.74
N ASP A 133 -23.83 -7.28 -47.50
CA ASP A 133 -23.87 -7.19 -48.95
C ASP A 133 -24.63 -8.35 -49.61
N MET A 134 -24.66 -9.51 -48.97
CA MET A 134 -25.46 -10.66 -49.42
C MET A 134 -26.96 -10.48 -49.19
N ILE A 135 -27.37 -9.55 -48.32
CA ILE A 135 -28.78 -9.26 -48.06
C ILE A 135 -29.24 -8.23 -49.11
N PRO A 136 -30.40 -8.44 -49.78
CA PRO A 136 -31.00 -7.44 -50.66
C PRO A 136 -31.15 -6.10 -49.92
N PHE A 137 -30.88 -4.99 -50.61
CA PHE A 137 -30.82 -3.66 -49.99
C PHE A 137 -32.07 -3.33 -49.15
N GLU A 138 -33.24 -3.69 -49.66
CA GLU A 138 -34.56 -3.48 -49.04
C GLU A 138 -34.73 -4.21 -47.70
N GLU A 139 -33.99 -5.30 -47.45
CA GLU A 139 -34.11 -6.12 -46.25
C GLU A 139 -33.01 -5.86 -45.21
N ARG A 140 -31.98 -5.07 -45.56
CA ARG A 140 -30.82 -4.81 -44.68
C ARG A 140 -31.21 -4.08 -43.40
N GLU A 141 -32.07 -3.08 -43.50
CA GLU A 141 -32.55 -2.29 -42.36
C GLU A 141 -33.31 -3.18 -41.36
N LYS A 142 -34.25 -3.99 -41.87
CA LYS A 142 -35.01 -4.96 -41.09
C LYS A 142 -34.14 -6.04 -40.45
N ALA A 143 -33.05 -6.44 -41.09
CA ALA A 143 -32.08 -7.39 -40.53
C ALA A 143 -31.27 -6.77 -39.38
N MET A 144 -30.88 -5.49 -39.50
CA MET A 144 -30.19 -4.75 -38.43
C MET A 144 -31.10 -4.49 -37.22
N ASP A 145 -32.36 -4.13 -37.44
CA ASP A 145 -33.34 -3.90 -36.38
C ASP A 145 -33.51 -5.14 -35.50
N LYS A 146 -33.57 -6.32 -36.10
CA LYS A 146 -33.65 -7.60 -35.35
C LYS A 146 -32.43 -7.81 -34.46
N VAL A 147 -31.23 -7.45 -34.91
CA VAL A 147 -29.99 -7.61 -34.13
C VAL A 147 -29.98 -6.63 -32.95
N VAL A 148 -30.42 -5.39 -33.17
CA VAL A 148 -30.52 -4.36 -32.12
C VAL A 148 -31.58 -4.73 -31.09
N SER A 149 -32.73 -5.26 -31.52
CA SER A 149 -33.84 -5.65 -30.64
C SER A 149 -33.63 -6.98 -29.90
N ALA A 150 -32.74 -7.85 -30.38
CA ALA A 150 -32.54 -9.20 -29.82
C ALA A 150 -31.75 -9.23 -28.49
N ARG A 151 -31.15 -8.11 -28.06
CA ARG A 151 -30.41 -8.06 -26.78
C ARG A 151 -30.94 -6.97 -25.86
N PRO A 152 -31.46 -7.31 -24.67
CA PRO A 152 -31.88 -6.32 -23.67
C PRO A 152 -30.71 -5.54 -23.05
N ASP A 153 -29.47 -6.03 -23.21
CA ASP A 153 -28.26 -5.47 -22.59
C ASP A 153 -27.40 -4.60 -23.54
N ASN A 154 -27.98 -4.05 -24.60
CA ASN A 154 -27.26 -3.11 -25.47
C ASN A 154 -27.05 -1.77 -24.73
N ILE A 155 -25.82 -1.54 -24.26
CA ILE A 155 -25.41 -0.35 -23.46
C ILE A 155 -25.34 0.94 -24.31
N ILE A 156 -25.40 0.83 -25.64
CA ILE A 156 -25.33 1.97 -26.56
C ILE A 156 -26.72 2.27 -27.10
N GLU A 157 -27.34 3.36 -26.64
CA GLU A 157 -28.53 3.94 -27.26
C GLU A 157 -28.16 4.51 -28.64
N GLY A 158 -28.26 3.69 -29.68
CA GLY A 158 -28.05 4.12 -31.06
C GLY A 158 -29.35 4.64 -31.68
N LYS A 159 -29.41 5.94 -32.00
CA LYS A 159 -30.41 6.46 -32.96
C LYS A 159 -29.93 6.18 -34.37
N PHE A 160 -30.23 4.98 -34.87
CA PHE A 160 -30.11 4.67 -36.29
C PHE A 160 -31.39 5.18 -36.95
N ARG A 161 -31.25 6.24 -37.76
CA ARG A 161 -32.33 6.94 -38.45
C ARG A 161 -32.02 6.92 -39.94
#